data_AF-A0A6J7RT30-F1
#
_entry.id   AF-A0A6J7RT30-F1
#
_cell.length_a   1.000
_cell.length_b   1.000
_cell.length_c   1.000
_cell.angle_alpha   90.00
_cell.angle_beta   90.00
_cell.angle_gamma   90.00
#
_symmetry.space_group_name_H-M   'P 1'
#
loop_
_entity.id
_entity.type
_entity.pdbx_description
1 polymer ?
#
loop_
_entity_poly.entity_id
_entity_poly.type
_entity_poly.pdbx_seq_one_letter_code
_entity_poly.pdbx_strand_id
1 'polypeptide(L)'
;MRKSKSLLCVVSLAAVLLSGCGSSKEALLVSDIDEAVAAVGKVLGKTPEFYEINATPTLVNLFAADGKGNAINFVYEKGKLAQETSVAPAQGKSFSAKGMKLSSKVFSRVHQELPESILRAFSVIGDNPVGGVQYRVVLQSEQGGQLAVFVDPTGKILGTDVMSGLGA
;
A
#
# COMPACT_ATOMS: atom_id res chain seq x y z
N MET A 1 -20.32 76.52 7.88
CA MET A 1 -20.22 76.39 6.42
C MET A 1 -19.67 75.00 6.08
N ARG A 2 -20.05 74.47 4.92
CA ARG A 2 -20.21 73.05 4.57
C ARG A 2 -19.09 72.58 3.62
N LYS A 3 -18.82 71.26 3.62
CA LYS A 3 -18.12 70.42 2.60
C LYS A 3 -16.57 70.46 2.65
N SER A 4 -15.81 69.40 2.36
CA SER A 4 -16.07 68.13 1.67
C SER A 4 -15.07 67.05 2.12
N LYS A 5 -15.44 65.80 1.86
CA LYS A 5 -14.81 64.52 2.20
C LYS A 5 -13.56 64.24 1.35
N SER A 6 -12.61 63.46 1.87
CA SER A 6 -12.07 62.32 1.11
C SER A 6 -11.53 61.24 2.04
N LEU A 7 -12.01 60.04 1.77
CA LEU A 7 -11.81 58.77 2.44
C LEU A 7 -10.70 58.04 1.66
N LEU A 8 -9.64 57.53 2.29
CA LEU A 8 -8.87 56.45 1.64
C LEU A 8 -8.41 55.39 2.64
N CYS A 9 -8.55 54.16 2.16
CA CYS A 9 -8.63 52.91 2.89
C CYS A 9 -7.33 52.41 3.53
N VAL A 10 -7.56 51.70 4.64
CA VAL A 10 -6.72 50.66 5.23
C VAL A 10 -6.32 49.61 4.19
N VAL A 11 -5.06 49.16 4.20
CA VAL A 11 -4.69 47.79 3.80
C VAL A 11 -3.67 47.24 4.80
N SER A 12 -4.15 46.43 5.72
CA SER A 12 -3.36 45.59 6.61
C SER A 12 -2.74 44.46 5.78
N LEU A 13 -1.41 44.39 5.72
CA LEU A 13 -0.71 43.30 5.04
C LEU A 13 -0.72 42.07 5.95
N ALA A 14 -1.77 41.25 5.86
CA ALA A 14 -1.81 39.93 6.46
C ALA A 14 -0.95 38.98 5.59
N ALA A 15 0.22 38.59 6.10
CA ALA A 15 0.98 37.49 5.53
C ALA A 15 0.19 36.19 5.76
N VAL A 16 -0.40 35.67 4.69
CA VAL A 16 -1.08 34.38 4.68
C VAL A 16 -0.04 33.31 4.97
N LEU A 17 -0.08 32.77 6.18
CA LEU A 17 0.51 31.46 6.48
C LEU A 17 -0.24 30.44 5.62
N LEU A 18 0.36 30.03 4.50
CA LEU A 18 -0.01 28.79 3.83
C LEU A 18 0.41 27.65 4.76
N SER A 19 -0.38 27.43 5.80
CA SER A 19 -0.43 26.17 6.53
C SER A 19 -0.93 25.15 5.52
N GLY A 20 -0.01 24.62 4.71
CA GLY A 20 -0.27 23.46 3.88
C GLY A 20 -0.76 22.35 4.81
N CYS A 21 -2.06 22.10 4.79
CA CYS A 21 -2.67 20.91 5.33
C CYS A 21 -2.18 19.77 4.43
N GLY A 22 -0.93 19.36 4.62
CA GLY A 22 -0.40 18.15 4.05
C GLY A 22 -1.08 17.01 4.79
N SER A 23 -2.21 16.54 4.26
CA SER A 23 -2.78 15.25 4.63
C SER A 23 -1.62 14.26 4.62
N SER A 24 -1.21 13.80 5.80
CA SER A 24 -0.14 12.83 5.94
C SER A 24 -0.64 11.55 5.27
N LYS A 25 -0.41 11.42 3.97
CA LYS A 25 -0.66 10.18 3.22
C LYS A 25 0.17 9.12 3.94
N GLU A 26 -0.50 8.30 4.74
CA GLU A 26 0.17 7.33 5.60
C GLU A 26 0.99 6.37 4.72
N ALA A 27 2.25 6.17 5.12
CA ALA A 27 3.14 5.28 4.40
C ALA A 27 2.61 3.84 4.50
N LEU A 28 2.59 3.13 3.37
CA LEU A 28 2.31 1.69 3.38
C LEU A 28 3.39 0.96 4.18
N LEU A 29 2.99 -0.05 4.96
CA LEU A 29 3.87 -0.86 5.82
C LEU A 29 4.74 -1.87 5.03
N VAL A 30 5.30 -1.46 3.89
CA VAL A 30 6.15 -2.33 3.05
C VAL A 30 7.41 -2.78 3.80
N SER A 31 7.93 -1.94 4.70
CA SER A 31 9.07 -2.27 5.58
C SER A 31 8.79 -3.43 6.53
N ASP A 32 7.53 -3.66 6.87
CA ASP A 32 7.14 -4.62 7.90
C ASP A 32 6.95 -6.02 7.31
N ILE A 33 6.94 -6.15 5.98
CA ILE A 33 6.73 -7.42 5.27
C ILE A 33 7.79 -8.46 5.67
N ASP A 34 9.06 -8.07 5.74
CA ASP A 34 10.15 -9.01 6.07
C ASP A 34 9.99 -9.57 7.49
N GLU A 35 9.62 -8.72 8.45
CA GLU A 35 9.39 -9.13 9.82
C GLU A 35 8.12 -9.99 9.95
N ALA A 36 7.04 -9.61 9.25
CA ALA A 36 5.80 -10.37 9.23
C ALA A 36 5.99 -11.77 8.61
N VAL A 37 6.71 -11.88 7.50
CA VAL A 37 7.10 -13.16 6.88
C VAL A 37 7.90 -14.02 7.85
N ALA A 38 8.88 -13.43 8.54
CA ALA A 38 9.67 -14.14 9.53
C ALA A 38 8.82 -14.63 10.71
N ALA A 39 7.84 -13.84 11.17
CA ALA A 39 6.91 -14.22 12.21
C ALA A 39 6.04 -15.41 11.79
N VAL A 40 5.50 -15.40 10.56
CA VAL A 40 4.74 -16.55 10.01
C VAL A 40 5.63 -17.80 9.94
N GLY A 41 6.88 -17.65 9.49
CA GLY A 41 7.83 -18.78 9.44
C GLY A 41 8.09 -19.41 10.80
N LYS A 42 8.16 -18.60 11.88
CA LYS A 42 8.28 -19.09 13.26
C LYS A 42 7.05 -19.89 13.69
N VAL A 43 5.83 -19.41 13.38
CA VAL A 43 4.58 -20.11 13.72
C VAL A 43 4.48 -21.43 12.96
N LEU A 44 4.80 -21.44 11.66
CA LEU A 44 4.70 -22.63 10.83
C LEU A 44 5.88 -23.61 10.98
N GLY A 45 6.97 -23.19 11.63
CA GLY A 45 8.18 -24.00 11.81
C GLY A 45 8.93 -24.32 10.51
N LYS A 46 8.69 -23.56 9.44
CA LYS A 46 9.27 -23.77 8.10
C LYS A 46 9.37 -22.47 7.32
N THR A 47 10.09 -22.49 6.18
CA THR A 47 10.00 -21.39 5.21
C THR A 47 8.57 -21.33 4.67
N PRO A 48 7.84 -20.22 4.87
CA PRO A 48 6.47 -20.11 4.39
C PRO A 48 6.42 -19.85 2.89
N GLU A 49 5.37 -20.42 2.28
CA GLU A 49 4.92 -20.09 0.93
C GLU A 49 3.63 -19.26 1.09
N PHE A 50 3.38 -18.31 0.18
CA PHE A 50 2.24 -17.42 0.25
C PHE A 50 1.48 -17.40 -1.07
N TYR A 51 0.17 -17.22 -1.01
CA TYR A 51 -0.63 -16.86 -2.18
C TYR A 51 -0.61 -15.36 -2.43
N GLU A 52 -0.62 -14.57 -1.34
CA GLU A 52 -0.63 -13.12 -1.41
C GLU A 52 -0.11 -12.53 -0.08
N ILE A 53 0.60 -11.41 -0.19
CA ILE A 53 1.00 -10.56 0.95
C ILE A 53 0.54 -9.13 0.64
N ASN A 54 -0.22 -8.53 1.54
CA ASN A 54 -0.77 -7.18 1.38
C ASN A 54 -0.32 -6.27 2.52
N ALA A 55 0.39 -5.19 2.21
CA ALA A 55 0.68 -4.12 3.16
C ALA A 55 -0.25 -2.93 2.93
N THR A 56 -0.97 -2.53 3.96
CA THR A 56 -1.79 -1.32 4.00
C THR A 56 -1.08 -0.29 4.91
N PRO A 57 -1.66 0.90 5.15
CA PRO A 57 -1.15 1.82 6.16
C PRO A 57 -1.20 1.27 7.60
N THR A 58 -2.07 0.30 7.88
CA THR A 58 -2.36 -0.14 9.25
C THR A 58 -1.87 -1.54 9.58
N LEU A 59 -1.76 -2.43 8.59
CA LEU A 59 -1.38 -3.83 8.82
C LEU A 59 -0.71 -4.47 7.60
N VAL A 60 -0.07 -5.62 7.82
CA VAL A 60 0.34 -6.55 6.77
C VAL A 60 -0.51 -7.81 6.88
N ASN A 61 -1.29 -8.11 5.84
CA ASN A 61 -2.08 -9.34 5.74
C ASN A 61 -1.32 -10.38 4.91
N LEU A 62 -1.19 -11.61 5.40
CA LEU A 62 -0.40 -12.67 4.77
C LEU A 62 -1.26 -13.92 4.59
N PHE A 63 -1.52 -14.30 3.34
CA PHE A 63 -2.25 -15.50 2.99
C PHE A 63 -1.25 -16.65 2.76
N ALA A 64 -0.86 -17.33 3.83
CA ALA A 64 0.13 -18.40 3.79
C ALA A 64 -0.47 -19.71 3.27
N ALA A 65 0.26 -20.44 2.44
CA ALA A 65 -0.19 -21.71 1.90
C ALA A 65 -0.06 -22.85 2.93
N ASP A 66 -1.14 -23.64 3.09
CA ASP A 66 -1.15 -24.82 3.96
C ASP A 66 -0.51 -26.06 3.30
N GLY A 67 -0.23 -26.00 2.00
CA GLY A 67 0.30 -27.10 1.19
C GLY A 67 -0.77 -28.07 0.64
N LYS A 68 -2.05 -27.79 0.87
CA LYS A 68 -3.22 -28.58 0.43
C LYS A 68 -4.16 -27.78 -0.47
N GLY A 69 -3.73 -26.60 -0.93
CA GLY A 69 -4.53 -25.71 -1.77
C GLY A 69 -5.35 -24.67 -1.00
N ASN A 70 -5.12 -24.50 0.31
CA ASN A 70 -5.80 -23.49 1.11
C ASN A 70 -4.83 -22.41 1.62
N ALA A 71 -5.39 -21.23 1.85
CA ALA A 71 -4.73 -20.14 2.55
C ALA A 71 -5.10 -20.12 4.04
N ILE A 72 -4.08 -19.96 4.89
CA ILE A 72 -4.19 -19.58 6.29
C ILE A 72 -3.92 -18.09 6.35
N ASN A 73 -4.86 -17.30 6.87
CA ASN A 73 -4.67 -15.87 6.99
C ASN A 73 -3.94 -15.50 8.29
N PHE A 74 -2.92 -14.66 8.15
CA PHE A 74 -2.21 -14.04 9.25
C PHE A 74 -2.28 -12.51 9.11
N VAL A 75 -2.49 -11.84 10.23
CA VAL A 75 -2.49 -10.38 10.32
C VAL A 75 -1.32 -9.96 11.18
N TYR A 76 -0.42 -9.17 10.61
CA TYR A 76 0.67 -8.54 11.34
C TYR A 76 0.36 -7.06 11.55
N GLU A 77 0.24 -6.65 12.81
CA GLU A 77 -0.07 -5.27 13.19
C GLU A 77 0.77 -4.91 14.43
N LYS A 78 1.39 -3.73 14.41
CA LYS A 78 2.13 -3.16 15.56
C LYS A 78 3.12 -4.15 16.20
N GLY A 79 3.90 -4.85 15.37
CA GLY A 79 4.91 -5.79 15.86
C GLY A 79 4.38 -7.18 16.24
N LYS A 80 3.08 -7.44 16.08
CA LYS A 80 2.43 -8.66 16.57
C LYS A 80 1.74 -9.40 15.43
N LEU A 81 1.92 -10.72 15.40
CA LEU A 81 1.24 -11.61 14.47
C LEU A 81 0.03 -12.24 15.16
N ALA A 82 -1.15 -12.05 14.58
CA ALA A 82 -2.34 -12.82 14.86
C ALA A 82 -2.57 -13.83 13.73
N GLN A 83 -2.97 -15.05 14.09
CA GLN A 83 -3.45 -16.03 13.13
C GLN A 83 -4.98 -16.02 13.16
N GLU A 84 -5.60 -15.84 12.00
CA GLU A 84 -7.05 -16.03 11.90
C GLU A 84 -7.37 -17.53 11.89
N THR A 85 -8.52 -17.89 12.47
CA THR A 85 -8.94 -19.29 12.57
C THR A 85 -9.50 -19.84 11.26
N SER A 86 -9.81 -18.97 10.30
CA SER A 86 -10.33 -19.35 9.00
C SER A 86 -9.24 -19.84 8.06
N VAL A 87 -9.49 -21.00 7.45
CA VAL A 87 -8.74 -21.54 6.32
C VAL A 87 -9.68 -21.57 5.13
N ALA A 88 -9.26 -21.01 4.01
CA ALA A 88 -10.10 -20.90 2.81
C ALA A 88 -9.37 -21.47 1.58
N PRO A 89 -10.10 -22.11 0.64
CA PRO A 89 -9.52 -22.48 -0.65
C PRO A 89 -8.89 -21.26 -1.32
N ALA A 90 -7.68 -21.43 -1.84
CA ALA A 90 -6.95 -20.37 -2.52
C ALA A 90 -6.80 -20.70 -4.01
N GLN A 91 -6.69 -19.65 -4.82
CA GLN A 91 -6.47 -19.76 -6.26
C GLN A 91 -5.08 -19.22 -6.63
N GLY A 92 -4.58 -19.65 -7.78
CA GLY A 92 -3.25 -19.29 -8.26
C GLY A 92 -2.14 -20.15 -7.66
N LYS A 93 -0.91 -19.83 -8.04
CA LYS A 93 0.29 -20.47 -7.50
C LYS A 93 0.78 -19.72 -6.27
N SER A 94 1.15 -20.46 -5.24
CA SER A 94 1.92 -19.89 -4.14
C SER A 94 3.34 -19.55 -4.58
N PHE A 95 3.97 -18.65 -3.85
CA PHE A 95 5.36 -18.26 -4.04
C PHE A 95 6.13 -18.28 -2.72
N SER A 96 7.43 -18.53 -2.83
CA SER A 96 8.33 -18.44 -1.69
C SER A 96 8.65 -16.99 -1.41
N ALA A 97 8.54 -16.57 -0.14
CA ALA A 97 9.03 -15.25 0.26
C ALA A 97 10.57 -15.15 0.19
N LYS A 98 11.27 -16.28 0.03
CA LYS A 98 12.72 -16.32 -0.10
C LYS A 98 13.16 -15.56 -1.34
N GLY A 99 13.91 -14.47 -1.14
CA GLY A 99 14.51 -13.69 -2.23
C GLY A 99 13.69 -12.48 -2.66
N MET A 100 12.57 -12.18 -2.00
CA MET A 100 11.92 -10.88 -2.11
C MET A 100 12.89 -9.82 -1.54
N LYS A 101 13.55 -9.06 -2.41
CA LYS A 101 14.46 -7.97 -2.03
C LYS A 101 13.72 -6.64 -2.12
N LEU A 102 12.63 -6.52 -1.35
CA LEU A 102 11.79 -5.34 -1.35
C LEU A 102 12.53 -4.14 -0.75
N SER A 103 12.49 -3.02 -1.46
CA SER A 103 12.97 -1.76 -0.93
C SER A 103 11.90 -1.14 -0.03
N SER A 104 12.27 -0.69 1.16
CA SER A 104 11.41 0.16 1.99
C SER A 104 11.00 1.47 1.30
N LYS A 105 11.64 1.82 0.18
CA LYS A 105 11.37 3.03 -0.60
C LYS A 105 10.28 2.87 -1.66
N VAL A 106 9.68 1.68 -1.84
CA VAL A 106 8.62 1.45 -2.85
C VAL A 106 7.53 2.51 -2.75
N PHE A 107 7.03 2.76 -1.53
CA PHE A 107 6.03 3.81 -1.28
C PHE A 107 6.52 5.19 -1.76
N SER A 108 7.69 5.63 -1.26
CA SER A 108 8.20 6.98 -1.55
C SER A 108 8.44 7.21 -3.04
N ARG A 109 8.85 6.18 -3.78
CA ARG A 109 9.11 6.29 -5.22
C ARG A 109 7.82 6.38 -6.02
N VAL A 110 6.84 5.51 -5.75
CA VAL A 110 5.54 5.56 -6.43
C VAL A 110 4.81 6.87 -6.09
N HIS A 111 4.90 7.33 -4.84
CA HIS A 111 4.33 8.62 -4.45
C HIS A 111 5.02 9.81 -5.14
N GLN A 112 6.34 9.77 -5.35
CA GLN A 112 7.05 10.82 -6.11
C GLN A 112 6.59 10.89 -7.57
N GLU A 113 6.34 9.74 -8.20
CA GLU A 113 5.88 9.68 -9.60
C GLU A 113 4.38 10.00 -9.74
N LEU A 114 3.57 9.70 -8.71
CA LEU A 114 2.11 9.90 -8.69
C LEU A 114 1.66 10.64 -7.42
N PRO A 115 2.03 11.94 -7.26
CA PRO A 115 1.88 12.68 -6.01
C PRO A 115 0.43 12.94 -5.61
N GLU A 116 -0.47 13.03 -6.58
CA GLU A 116 -1.91 13.28 -6.34
C GLU A 116 -2.66 12.02 -5.91
N SER A 117 -2.11 10.82 -6.14
CA SER A 117 -2.77 9.57 -5.77
C SER A 117 -2.66 9.25 -4.29
N ILE A 118 -3.67 8.60 -3.74
CA ILE A 118 -3.67 7.99 -2.40
C ILE A 118 -3.25 6.54 -2.56
N LEU A 119 -2.14 6.15 -1.94
CA LEU A 119 -1.67 4.77 -1.94
C LEU A 119 -2.51 3.98 -0.93
N ARG A 120 -3.23 2.96 -1.39
CA ARG A 120 -4.19 2.19 -0.57
C ARG A 120 -3.61 0.87 -0.08
N ALA A 121 -2.86 0.17 -0.93
CA ALA A 121 -2.26 -1.11 -0.61
C ALA A 121 -1.05 -1.39 -1.50
N PHE A 122 -0.14 -2.21 -0.99
CA PHE A 122 0.90 -2.87 -1.75
C PHE A 122 0.67 -4.38 -1.66
N SER A 123 0.64 -5.07 -2.80
CA SER A 123 0.45 -6.51 -2.89
C SER A 123 1.70 -7.18 -3.49
N VAL A 124 2.08 -8.32 -2.93
CA VAL A 124 2.93 -9.33 -3.56
C VAL A 124 2.05 -10.52 -3.89
N ILE A 125 1.98 -10.89 -5.17
CA ILE A 125 1.22 -12.05 -5.64
C ILE A 125 2.08 -12.91 -6.55
N GLY A 126 1.78 -14.21 -6.62
CA GLY A 126 2.46 -15.11 -7.56
C GLY A 126 2.15 -14.73 -9.01
N ASP A 127 3.18 -14.50 -9.83
CA ASP A 127 3.02 -14.16 -11.24
C ASP A 127 2.70 -15.43 -12.05
N ASN A 128 1.49 -15.52 -12.59
CA ASN A 128 1.04 -16.60 -13.46
C ASN A 128 0.68 -16.04 -14.85
N PRO A 129 1.14 -16.64 -15.97
CA PRO A 129 1.87 -17.91 -16.08
C PRO A 129 3.40 -17.80 -16.08
N VAL A 130 3.97 -16.59 -16.07
CA VAL A 130 5.40 -16.34 -16.31
C VAL A 130 6.30 -16.92 -15.21
N GLY A 131 5.76 -17.10 -13.99
CA GLY A 131 6.49 -17.56 -12.83
C GLY A 131 7.19 -16.40 -12.12
N GLY A 132 7.35 -16.51 -10.81
CA GLY A 132 7.91 -15.45 -9.96
C GLY A 132 6.84 -14.72 -9.16
N VAL A 133 7.11 -13.45 -8.84
CA VAL A 133 6.24 -12.59 -8.04
C VAL A 133 5.97 -11.29 -8.78
N GLN A 134 4.74 -10.83 -8.72
CA GLN A 134 4.31 -9.53 -9.19
C GLN A 134 4.09 -8.61 -7.99
N TYR A 135 4.57 -7.37 -8.12
CA TYR A 135 4.37 -6.33 -7.12
C TYR A 135 3.40 -5.30 -7.66
N ARG A 136 2.36 -5.00 -6.89
CA ARG A 136 1.28 -4.10 -7.29
C ARG A 136 1.03 -3.08 -6.19
N VAL A 137 0.96 -1.81 -6.55
CA VAL A 137 0.45 -0.74 -5.69
C VAL A 137 -0.96 -0.39 -6.16
N VAL A 138 -1.94 -0.45 -5.26
CA VAL A 138 -3.28 0.07 -5.51
C VAL A 138 -3.31 1.54 -5.14
N LEU A 139 -3.67 2.37 -6.11
CA LEU A 139 -3.83 3.81 -5.98
C LEU A 139 -5.30 4.17 -6.07
N GLN A 140 -5.67 5.26 -5.42
CA GLN A 140 -6.99 5.86 -5.53
C GLN A 140 -6.87 7.37 -5.76
N SER A 141 -7.67 7.92 -6.67
CA SER A 141 -7.83 9.36 -6.82
C SER A 141 -8.75 9.93 -5.74
N GLU A 142 -8.72 11.24 -5.52
CA GLU A 142 -9.66 11.91 -4.61
C GLU A 142 -11.12 11.73 -5.04
N GLN A 143 -11.35 11.54 -6.34
CA GLN A 143 -12.67 11.30 -6.93
C GLN A 143 -13.09 9.82 -6.86
N GLY A 144 -12.28 8.94 -6.25
CA GLY A 144 -12.63 7.55 -5.99
C GLY A 144 -12.21 6.54 -7.06
N GLY A 145 -11.62 6.98 -8.18
CA GLY A 145 -11.11 6.07 -9.21
C GLY A 145 -9.91 5.27 -8.71
N GLN A 146 -9.82 3.97 -9.04
CA GLN A 146 -8.74 3.09 -8.62
C GLN A 146 -7.84 2.68 -9.78
N LEU A 147 -6.54 2.64 -9.53
CA LEU A 147 -5.51 2.25 -10.49
C LEU A 147 -4.58 1.22 -9.83
N ALA A 148 -4.33 0.11 -10.50
CA ALA A 148 -3.25 -0.79 -10.17
C ALA A 148 -1.98 -0.33 -10.88
N VAL A 149 -0.89 -0.19 -10.13
CA VAL A 149 0.43 0.13 -10.66
C VAL A 149 1.36 -1.04 -10.40
N PHE A 150 1.86 -1.65 -11.46
CA PHE A 150 2.85 -2.71 -11.36
C PHE A 150 4.23 -2.12 -11.19
N VAL A 151 4.99 -2.62 -10.23
CA VAL A 151 6.32 -2.09 -9.89
C VAL A 151 7.36 -3.20 -9.81
N ASP A 152 8.63 -2.82 -9.92
CA ASP A 152 9.73 -3.71 -9.52
C ASP A 152 9.96 -3.63 -7.99
N PRO A 153 10.83 -4.49 -7.39
CA PRO A 153 11.11 -4.45 -5.96
C PRO A 153 11.65 -3.11 -5.42
N THR A 154 12.09 -2.21 -6.30
CA THR A 154 12.61 -0.88 -5.95
C THR A 154 11.54 0.22 -6.02
N GLY A 155 10.33 -0.13 -6.49
CA GLY A 155 9.22 0.80 -6.70
C GLY A 155 9.25 1.49 -8.07
N LYS A 156 10.08 1.04 -9.02
CA LYS A 156 10.04 1.56 -10.39
C LYS A 156 8.73 1.12 -11.04
N ILE A 157 7.98 2.04 -11.61
CA ILE A 157 6.75 1.72 -12.34
C ILE A 157 7.10 0.94 -13.63
N LEU A 158 6.42 -0.19 -13.82
CA LEU A 158 6.53 -1.07 -14.98
C LEU A 158 5.32 -0.96 -15.90
N GLY A 159 4.16 -0.62 -15.34
CA GLY A 159 2.92 -0.46 -16.07
C GLY A 159 1.74 -0.19 -15.13
N THR A 160 0.58 0.04 -15.72
CA THR A 160 -0.65 0.36 -14.98
C THR A 160 -1.84 -0.37 -15.56
N ASP A 161 -2.82 -0.67 -14.73
CA ASP A 161 -4.12 -1.20 -15.14
C ASP A 161 -5.24 -0.50 -14.38
N VAL A 162 -6.35 -0.20 -15.07
CA VAL A 162 -7.49 0.47 -14.46
C VAL A 162 -8.28 -0.58 -13.68
N MET A 163 -8.46 -0.33 -12.38
CA MET A 163 -9.32 -1.19 -11.59
C MET A 163 -10.75 -0.74 -11.83
N SER A 164 -11.47 -1.39 -12.75
CA SER A 164 -12.92 -1.26 -12.82
C SER A 164 -13.48 -1.66 -11.46
N GLY A 165 -14.12 -0.71 -10.76
CA GLY A 165 -14.61 -0.93 -9.40
C GLY A 165 -15.31 -2.28 -9.30
N LEU A 166 -14.94 -3.07 -8.29
CA LEU A 166 -15.89 -4.04 -7.74
C LEU A 166 -17.14 -3.20 -7.42
N GLY A 167 -18.22 -3.44 -8.17
CA GLY A 167 -19.45 -2.68 -8.06
C GLY A 167 -19.88 -2.55 -6.60
N ALA A 168 -20.42 -1.38 -6.28
CA ALA A 168 -21.08 -1.08 -5.01
C ALA A 168 -22.05 -2.19 -4.56
#